data_AF-A0A8X6EY37-F1
#
_entry.id   AF-A0A8X6EY37-F1
#
_cell.length_a   1.000
_cell.length_b   1.000
_cell.length_c   1.000
_cell.angle_alpha   90.00
_cell.angle_beta   90.00
_cell.angle_gamma   90.00
#
_symmetry.space_group_name_H-M   'P 1'
#
loop_
_entity.id
_entity.type
_entity.pdbx_description
1 polymer ?
#
loop_
_entity_poly.entity_id
_entity_poly.type
_entity_poly.pdbx_seq_one_letter_code
_entity_poly.pdbx_strand_id
1 'polypeptide(L)'
;MAHSQKKLNVNVSFDSKLAQYLTEMAEIQNKTIPEVLVGLVEEEFEEDVELSEIADDRLSEGRAMAIKHEERIMDLRKEEAILEYRLDLAKEEGRKEREIEVAKNLLKAGVSIDIIAQTTGLSMKELQN
;
A
#
# COMPACT_ATOMS: atom_id res chain seq x y z
N MET A 1 19.60 38.93 18.02
CA MET A 1 20.56 38.28 18.94
C MET A 1 21.83 38.01 18.15
N ALA A 2 22.92 38.74 18.39
CA ALA A 2 24.17 38.58 17.66
C ALA A 2 24.80 37.22 18.01
N HIS A 3 24.97 36.34 17.01
CA HIS A 3 25.80 35.14 17.17
C HIS A 3 27.25 35.60 17.36
N SER A 4 27.75 35.55 18.59
CA SER A 4 29.17 35.70 18.86
C SER A 4 29.88 34.50 18.23
N GLN A 5 30.66 34.73 17.16
CA GLN A 5 31.53 33.71 16.59
C GLN A 5 32.55 33.30 17.67
N LYS A 6 32.31 32.14 18.27
CA LYS A 6 33.20 31.54 19.27
C LYS A 6 34.43 31.00 18.54
N LYS A 7 35.44 31.85 18.30
CA LYS A 7 36.70 31.44 17.68
C LYS A 7 37.43 30.47 18.61
N LEU A 8 37.56 29.22 18.19
CA LEU A 8 38.35 28.21 18.87
C LEU A 8 39.74 28.17 18.23
N ASN A 9 40.80 28.40 19.01
CA ASN A 9 42.17 28.28 18.53
C ASN A 9 42.70 26.90 18.94
N VAL A 10 42.83 26.00 17.97
CA VAL A 10 43.38 24.65 18.17
C VAL A 10 44.69 24.55 17.39
N ASN A 11 45.73 24.00 18.01
CA ASN A 11 46.94 23.60 17.32
C ASN A 11 46.86 22.11 17.02
N VAL A 12 46.93 21.74 15.74
CA VAL A 12 46.86 20.35 15.28
C VAL A 12 48.06 20.08 14.39
N SER A 13 48.72 18.95 14.65
CA SER A 13 49.80 18.43 13.81
C SER A 13 49.31 17.18 13.10
N PHE A 14 49.49 17.13 11.77
CA PHE A 14 49.15 15.97 10.96
C PHE A 14 50.39 15.12 10.69
N ASP A 15 50.19 13.85 10.36
CA ASP A 15 51.28 13.03 9.84
C ASP A 15 51.82 13.60 8.51
N SER A 16 53.03 13.17 8.13
CA SER A 16 53.71 13.68 6.94
C SER A 16 52.93 13.44 5.64
N LYS A 17 52.09 12.41 5.60
CA LYS A 17 51.35 12.03 4.39
C LYS A 17 50.11 12.91 4.21
N LEU A 18 49.28 13.02 5.25
CA LEU A 18 48.10 13.89 5.24
C LEU A 18 48.49 15.36 5.11
N ALA A 19 49.57 15.79 5.76
CA ALA A 19 50.10 17.14 5.61
C ALA A 19 50.44 17.45 4.14
N GLN A 20 51.13 16.54 3.46
CA GLN A 20 51.46 16.70 2.04
C GLN A 20 50.19 16.80 1.18
N TYR A 21 49.20 15.92 1.37
CA TYR A 21 47.94 15.98 0.63
C TYR A 21 47.18 17.29 0.84
N LEU A 22 47.07 17.75 2.08
CA LEU A 22 46.40 19.02 2.39
C LEU A 22 47.12 20.21 1.75
N THR A 23 48.46 20.19 1.73
CA THR A 23 49.27 21.22 1.06
C THR A 23 49.04 21.20 -0.45
N GLU A 24 49.11 20.03 -1.09
CA GLU A 24 48.87 19.89 -2.53
C GLU A 24 47.45 20.34 -2.91
N MET A 25 46.43 19.94 -2.14
CA MET A 25 45.04 20.36 -2.38
C MET A 25 44.84 21.87 -2.19
N ALA A 26 45.46 22.45 -1.17
CA ALA A 26 45.44 23.89 -0.93
C ALA A 26 46.05 24.66 -2.10
N GLU A 27 47.18 24.19 -2.63
CA GLU A 27 47.83 24.76 -3.81
C GLU A 27 46.96 24.63 -5.07
N ILE A 28 46.41 23.44 -5.34
CA ILE A 28 45.55 23.18 -6.50
C ILE A 28 44.28 24.04 -6.47
N GLN A 29 43.65 24.15 -5.31
CA GLN A 29 42.40 24.89 -5.15
C GLN A 29 42.61 26.39 -4.90
N ASN A 30 43.87 26.84 -4.77
CA ASN A 30 44.23 28.20 -4.35
C ASN A 30 43.48 28.64 -3.07
N LYS A 31 43.46 27.74 -2.09
CA LYS A 31 42.81 27.91 -0.79
C LYS A 31 43.82 27.69 0.32
N THR A 32 43.51 28.20 1.52
CA THR A 32 44.27 27.86 2.72
C THR A 32 43.91 26.45 3.19
N ILE A 33 44.81 25.77 3.90
CA ILE A 33 44.54 24.45 4.49
C ILE A 33 43.26 24.45 5.35
N PRO A 34 42.97 25.45 6.20
CA PRO A 34 41.70 25.54 6.90
C PRO A 34 40.48 25.59 5.99
N GLU A 35 40.52 26.31 4.87
CA GLU A 35 39.40 26.38 3.92
C GLU A 35 39.19 25.05 3.18
N VAL A 36 40.28 24.32 2.88
CA VAL A 36 40.20 22.95 2.35
C VAL A 36 39.52 22.03 3.38
N LEU A 37 39.93 22.11 4.64
CA LEU A 37 39.33 21.30 5.71
C LEU A 37 37.85 21.63 5.96
N VAL A 38 37.48 22.91 5.90
CA VAL A 38 36.09 23.33 5.98
C VAL A 38 35.29 22.74 4.83
N GLY A 39 35.80 22.85 3.60
CA GLY A 39 35.13 22.28 2.43
C GLY A 39 34.91 20.77 2.53
N LEU A 40 35.93 20.02 2.98
CA LEU A 40 35.79 18.57 3.19
C LEU A 40 34.73 18.22 4.23
N VAL A 41 34.68 18.98 5.33
CA VAL A 41 33.70 18.75 6.39
C VAL A 41 32.29 19.12 5.91
N GLU A 42 32.14 20.25 5.22
CA GLU A 42 30.87 20.68 4.64
C GLU A 42 30.35 19.67 3.60
N GLU A 43 31.21 19.20 2.69
CA GLU A 43 30.88 18.20 1.67
C GLU A 43 30.38 16.89 2.30
N GLU A 44 31.09 16.36 3.30
CA GLU A 44 30.65 15.14 4.02
C GLU A 44 29.29 15.33 4.72
N PHE A 45 29.04 16.51 5.32
CA PHE A 45 27.75 16.79 5.94
C PHE A 45 26.63 17.00 4.92
N GLU A 46 26.91 17.65 3.78
CA GLU A 46 25.95 17.83 2.70
C GLU A 46 25.55 16.49 2.08
N GLU A 47 26.52 15.61 1.80
CA GLU A 47 26.26 14.26 1.29
C GLU A 47 25.38 13.43 2.26
N ASP A 48 25.68 13.46 3.56
CA ASP A 48 24.88 12.76 4.58
C ASP A 48 23.43 13.27 4.64
N VAL A 49 23.24 14.58 4.52
CA VAL A 49 21.90 15.21 4.49
C VAL A 49 21.15 14.80 3.23
N GLU A 50 21.77 14.89 2.06
CA GLU A 50 21.15 14.49 0.78
C GLU A 50 20.75 13.00 0.79
N LEU A 51 21.62 12.12 1.30
CA LEU A 51 21.32 10.70 1.42
C LEU A 51 20.13 10.43 2.35
N SER A 52 20.02 11.19 3.46
CA SER A 52 18.88 11.10 4.38
C SER A 52 17.58 11.54 3.72
N GLU A 53 17.59 12.65 2.98
CA GLU A 53 16.41 13.15 2.26
C GLU A 53 15.92 12.13 1.22
N ILE A 54 16.83 11.57 0.42
CA ILE A 54 16.50 10.53 -0.57
C ILE A 54 15.92 9.29 0.12
N ALA A 55 16.44 8.88 1.28
CA ALA A 55 15.93 7.74 2.03
C ALA A 55 14.50 8.01 2.54
N ASP A 56 14.24 9.20 3.08
CA ASP A 56 12.93 9.59 3.58
C ASP A 56 11.88 9.68 2.47
N ASP A 57 12.23 10.25 1.32
CA ASP A 57 11.36 10.31 0.14
C ASP A 57 10.99 8.91 -0.33
N ARG A 58 11.97 8.02 -0.49
CA ARG A 58 11.72 6.62 -0.91
C ARG A 58 10.86 5.86 0.10
N LEU A 59 11.07 6.07 1.40
CA LEU A 59 10.23 5.50 2.44
C LEU A 59 8.80 6.04 2.37
N SER A 60 8.63 7.34 2.08
CA SER A 60 7.32 7.96 1.94
C SER A 60 6.54 7.41 0.74
N GLU A 61 7.19 7.27 -0.42
CA GLU A 61 6.62 6.70 -1.63
C GLU A 61 6.23 5.22 -1.43
N GLY A 62 7.12 4.44 -0.81
CA GLY A 62 6.87 3.04 -0.47
C GLY A 62 5.64 2.89 0.44
N ARG A 63 5.52 3.74 1.47
CA ARG A 63 4.34 3.77 2.36
C ARG A 63 3.07 4.13 1.58
N ALA A 64 3.10 5.15 0.73
CA ALA A 64 1.95 5.55 -0.06
C ALA A 64 1.50 4.44 -1.03
N MET A 65 2.45 3.73 -1.64
CA MET A 65 2.15 2.60 -2.52
C MET A 65 1.52 1.42 -1.75
N ALA A 66 2.04 1.10 -0.57
CA ALA A 66 1.49 0.05 0.29
C ALA A 66 0.05 0.36 0.74
N ILE A 67 -0.24 1.60 1.13
CA ILE A 67 -1.59 2.04 1.51
C ILE A 67 -2.55 1.85 0.34
N LYS A 68 -2.21 2.35 -0.86
CA LYS A 68 -3.05 2.18 -2.05
C LYS A 68 -3.29 0.72 -2.41
N HIS A 69 -2.29 -0.13 -2.20
CA HIS A 69 -2.43 -1.56 -2.45
C HIS A 69 -3.40 -2.21 -1.46
N GLU A 70 -3.28 -1.89 -0.17
CA GLU A 70 -4.17 -2.39 0.87
C GLU A 70 -5.62 -1.94 0.66
N GLU A 71 -5.84 -0.67 0.32
CA GLU A 71 -7.17 -0.14 -0.03
C GLU A 71 -7.79 -0.93 -1.18
N ARG A 72 -7.00 -1.20 -2.24
CA ARG A 72 -7.47 -1.99 -3.38
C ARG A 72 -7.84 -3.43 -3.00
N ILE A 73 -7.04 -4.06 -2.13
CA ILE A 73 -7.36 -5.41 -1.62
C ILE A 73 -8.67 -5.39 -0.85
N MET A 74 -8.88 -4.37 -0.01
CA MET A 74 -10.12 -4.22 0.75
C MET A 74 -11.35 -4.07 -0.16
N ASP A 75 -11.26 -3.24 -1.19
CA ASP A 75 -12.34 -3.06 -2.16
C ASP A 75 -12.66 -4.36 -2.90
N LEU A 76 -11.64 -5.09 -3.37
CA LEU A 76 -11.83 -6.37 -4.05
C LEU A 76 -12.51 -7.41 -3.14
N ARG A 77 -12.10 -7.51 -1.88
CA ARG A 77 -12.73 -8.43 -0.91
C ARG A 77 -14.18 -8.07 -0.64
N LYS A 78 -14.51 -6.77 -0.61
CA LYS A 78 -15.88 -6.30 -0.45
C LYS A 78 -16.73 -6.65 -1.67
N GLU A 79 -16.20 -6.47 -2.88
CA GLU A 79 -16.87 -6.86 -4.12
C GLU A 79 -17.10 -8.37 -4.18
N GLU A 80 -16.11 -9.18 -3.81
CA GLU A 80 -16.19 -10.64 -3.75
C GLU A 80 -17.33 -11.10 -2.83
N ALA A 81 -17.41 -10.55 -1.62
CA ALA A 81 -18.48 -10.87 -0.67
C ALA A 81 -19.88 -10.50 -1.19
N ILE A 82 -20.01 -9.36 -1.89
CA ILE A 82 -21.27 -8.94 -2.50
C ILE A 82 -21.66 -9.91 -3.63
N LEU A 83 -20.69 -10.33 -4.45
CA LEU A 83 -20.93 -11.26 -5.55
C LEU A 83 -21.32 -12.64 -5.04
N GLU A 84 -20.67 -13.14 -3.99
CA GLU A 84 -21.02 -14.42 -3.36
C GLU A 84 -22.46 -14.38 -2.81
N TYR A 85 -22.82 -13.32 -2.08
CA TYR A 85 -24.18 -13.13 -1.59
C TYR A 85 -25.21 -13.08 -2.72
N ARG A 86 -24.92 -12.35 -3.80
CA ARG A 86 -25.82 -12.27 -4.97
C ARG A 86 -25.96 -13.62 -5.69
N LEU A 87 -24.88 -14.38 -5.76
CA LEU A 87 -24.89 -15.71 -6.37
C LEU A 87 -25.77 -16.66 -5.57
N ASP A 88 -25.69 -16.62 -4.24
CA ASP A 88 -26.53 -17.45 -3.38
C ASP A 88 -28.01 -17.08 -3.48
N LEU A 89 -28.34 -15.78 -3.52
CA LEU A 89 -29.70 -15.32 -3.77
C LEU A 89 -30.22 -15.81 -5.13
N ALA A 90 -29.43 -15.66 -6.19
CA ALA A 90 -29.81 -16.11 -7.54
C ALA A 90 -30.01 -17.63 -7.61
N LYS A 91 -29.20 -18.43 -6.88
CA LYS A 91 -29.40 -19.88 -6.77
C LYS A 91 -30.70 -20.23 -6.06
N GLU A 92 -31.03 -19.51 -4.98
CA GLU A 92 -32.29 -19.74 -4.24
C GLU A 92 -33.51 -19.38 -5.11
N GLU A 93 -33.46 -18.22 -5.77
CA GLU A 93 -34.50 -17.77 -6.70
C GLU A 93 -34.67 -18.76 -7.85
N GLY A 94 -33.58 -19.20 -8.49
CA GLY A 94 -33.64 -20.19 -9.56
C GLY A 94 -34.13 -21.55 -9.10
N ARG A 95 -33.86 -21.96 -7.85
CA ARG A 95 -34.47 -23.16 -7.26
C ARG A 95 -35.97 -22.99 -7.11
N LYS A 96 -36.43 -21.88 -6.52
CA LYS A 96 -37.88 -21.59 -6.37
C LYS A 96 -38.60 -21.54 -7.70
N GLU A 97 -38.02 -20.89 -8.70
CA GLU A 97 -38.59 -20.79 -10.05
C GLU A 97 -38.73 -22.17 -10.71
N ARG A 98 -37.71 -23.04 -10.57
CA ARG A 98 -37.77 -24.43 -11.01
C ARG A 98 -38.88 -25.21 -10.32
N GLU A 99 -38.99 -25.10 -8.99
CA GLU A 99 -40.05 -25.80 -8.24
C GLU A 99 -41.46 -25.34 -8.67
N ILE A 100 -41.63 -24.06 -8.96
CA ILE A 100 -42.89 -23.51 -9.49
C ILE A 100 -43.18 -24.07 -10.89
N GLU A 101 -42.19 -24.16 -11.76
CA GLU A 101 -42.35 -24.73 -13.11
C GLU A 101 -42.73 -26.22 -13.05
N VAL A 102 -42.04 -26.99 -12.21
CA VAL A 102 -42.35 -28.42 -11.96
C VAL A 102 -43.77 -28.57 -11.43
N ALA A 103 -44.17 -27.79 -10.42
CA ALA A 103 -45.52 -27.82 -9.87
C ALA A 103 -46.59 -27.53 -10.93
N LYS A 104 -46.39 -26.51 -11.77
CA LYS A 104 -47.31 -26.19 -12.88
C LYS A 104 -47.48 -27.36 -13.85
N ASN A 105 -46.39 -28.06 -14.16
CA ASN A 105 -46.44 -29.21 -15.08
C ASN A 105 -47.13 -30.42 -14.43
N LEU A 106 -46.90 -30.67 -13.14
CA LEU A 106 -47.57 -31.74 -12.39
C LEU A 106 -49.07 -31.49 -12.21
N LEU A 107 -49.49 -30.23 -11.96
CA LEU A 107 -50.90 -29.84 -11.92
C LEU A 107 -51.59 -30.11 -13.26
N LYS A 108 -50.96 -29.75 -14.38
CA LYS A 108 -51.48 -30.05 -15.74
C LYS A 108 -51.59 -31.54 -16.00
N ALA A 109 -50.73 -32.35 -15.40
CA ALA A 109 -50.78 -33.81 -15.48
C ALA A 109 -51.82 -34.44 -14.53
N GLY A 110 -52.52 -33.63 -13.71
CA GLY A 110 -53.57 -34.09 -12.80
C GLY A 110 -53.05 -34.68 -11.49
N VAL A 111 -51.80 -34.41 -11.11
CA VAL A 111 -51.24 -34.85 -9.82
C VAL A 111 -51.89 -34.05 -8.68
N SER A 112 -52.21 -34.73 -7.57
CA SER A 112 -52.82 -34.09 -6.39
C SER A 112 -51.93 -32.98 -5.82
N ILE A 113 -52.56 -31.88 -5.41
CA ILE A 113 -51.87 -30.72 -4.80
C ILE A 113 -51.08 -31.13 -3.55
N ASP A 114 -51.61 -32.05 -2.74
CA ASP A 114 -50.92 -32.53 -1.53
C ASP A 114 -49.59 -33.24 -1.85
N ILE A 115 -49.58 -34.03 -2.94
CA ILE A 115 -48.36 -34.71 -3.41
C ILE A 115 -47.38 -33.68 -3.95
N ILE A 116 -47.86 -32.71 -4.73
CA ILE A 116 -47.02 -31.65 -5.29
C ILE A 116 -46.34 -30.85 -4.17
N ALA A 117 -47.11 -30.41 -3.16
CA ALA A 117 -46.60 -29.68 -2.01
C ALA A 117 -45.51 -30.45 -1.25
N GLN A 118 -45.70 -31.77 -1.05
CA GLN A 118 -44.68 -32.62 -0.42
C GLN A 118 -43.40 -32.76 -1.27
N THR A 119 -43.53 -32.82 -2.59
CA THR A 119 -42.39 -33.02 -3.49
C THR A 119 -41.59 -31.76 -3.78
N THR A 120 -42.24 -30.61 -3.92
CA THR A 120 -41.59 -29.33 -4.28
C THR A 120 -41.28 -28.44 -3.07
N GLY A 121 -41.86 -28.76 -1.92
CA GLY A 121 -41.77 -27.94 -0.71
C GLY A 121 -42.53 -26.62 -0.78
N LEU A 122 -43.34 -26.41 -1.83
CA LEU A 122 -44.20 -25.23 -1.97
C LEU A 122 -45.41 -25.31 -1.04
N SER A 123 -45.80 -24.17 -0.49
CA SER A 123 -47.02 -24.05 0.31
C SER A 123 -48.27 -24.10 -0.57
N MET A 124 -49.40 -24.47 0.03
CA MET A 124 -50.71 -24.46 -0.65
C MET A 124 -51.04 -23.10 -1.26
N LYS A 125 -50.63 -22.01 -0.59
CA LYS A 125 -50.84 -20.65 -1.08
C LYS A 125 -50.02 -20.35 -2.34
N GLU A 126 -48.79 -20.85 -2.42
CA GLU A 126 -47.93 -20.72 -3.60
C GLU A 126 -48.43 -21.56 -4.78
N LEU A 127 -49.10 -22.69 -4.51
CA LEU A 127 -49.70 -23.56 -5.53
C LEU A 127 -51.07 -23.09 -6.03
N GLN A 128 -51.76 -22.23 -5.27
CA GLN A 128 -53.09 -21.71 -5.59
C GLN A 128 -53.10 -20.31 -6.22
N ASN A 129 -51.94 -19.65 -6.27
CA ASN A 129 -51.71 -18.40 -6.99
C ASN A 129 -51.37 -18.66 -8.47
#